data_AF-A0A1Y1ZE47-F1
#
_entry.id   AF-A0A1Y1ZE47-F1
#
_cell.length_a   1.000
_cell.length_b   1.000
_cell.length_c   1.000
_cell.angle_alpha   90.00
_cell.angle_beta   90.00
_cell.angle_gamma   90.00
#
_symmetry.space_group_name_H-M   'P 1'
#
loop_
_entity.id
_entity.type
_entity.pdbx_description
1 polymer ?
#
loop_
_entity_poly.entity_id
_entity_poly.type
_entity_poly.pdbx_seq_one_letter_code
_entity_poly.pdbx_strand_id
1 'polypeptide(L)'
;MPIFGAKRHAMNRRRRGASLKSTPATPDSATPNSKPGKQPQKPRPTDDSKEIPETSRPPSKGRNTPRLSWAQHIVASNNIHIPKRSEITPTRDSTVIQVEEEESKATNELPEDLEAALEELKRLSIANNSLKAQTEEARAEKMTLFGAIVGLQKFHTTTVELLLDPYRAEFGHSLGGVYHDTERLLKRIMKDVRQNHALKEKIQQLQQGMLGSRAKVVSVPDEAFAQQFRHLASAIKSVSRAMRFDTEEDLASIFESYPLIANVSKNHWNTRQRKKYLVEAAIWSVLIQHVFNDIFCIFGPTSLVLRTHGLSCLARVMIWAGLRRHHDASLGGMEQLKSFSRIGGEEVFYGNAESPDTDLELLKSVADAQVAALNALRLNLPEGIDYVVIHSIVANAFALALRMSLQHCRLQVVYPKIGEHFEFGETNHLTSIPAGEHIENGQVGFIVNPGLAKWGDSRGKLLGERLDLVPSLVYIEKGGESEGMETPSTT
;
A
#
# COMPACT_ATOMS: atom_id res chain seq x y z
N MET A 1 -27.24 -52.21 -30.09
CA MET A 1 -26.06 -52.41 -30.96
C MET A 1 -24.81 -52.00 -30.19
N PRO A 2 -23.81 -52.88 -30.04
CA PRO A 2 -22.62 -52.63 -29.23
C PRO A 2 -21.35 -52.39 -30.06
N ILE A 3 -20.23 -52.32 -29.33
CA ILE A 3 -18.84 -52.71 -29.63
C ILE A 3 -17.77 -51.60 -29.89
N PHE A 4 -16.68 -51.77 -29.10
CA PHE A 4 -15.27 -51.35 -29.21
C PHE A 4 -14.89 -49.94 -28.69
N GLY A 5 -13.82 -49.78 -27.91
CA GLY A 5 -12.79 -50.72 -27.47
C GLY A 5 -11.65 -49.99 -26.74
N ALA A 6 -11.12 -50.63 -25.70
CA ALA A 6 -10.02 -50.17 -24.87
C ALA A 6 -8.65 -50.20 -25.58
N LYS A 7 -7.68 -49.41 -25.10
CA LYS A 7 -6.26 -49.76 -25.17
C LYS A 7 -5.43 -49.10 -24.07
N ARG A 8 -4.96 -49.94 -23.14
CA ARG A 8 -3.87 -49.69 -22.18
C ARG A 8 -2.53 -49.90 -22.89
N HIS A 9 -1.53 -49.09 -22.59
CA HIS A 9 -0.12 -49.43 -22.85
C HIS A 9 0.65 -49.54 -21.53
N ALA A 10 0.96 -50.79 -21.18
CA ALA A 10 2.08 -51.16 -20.32
C ALA A 10 3.16 -51.74 -21.23
N MET A 11 4.43 -51.37 -21.03
CA MET A 11 5.54 -52.05 -21.69
C MET A 11 6.72 -52.25 -20.75
N ASN A 12 7.34 -53.40 -20.96
CA ASN A 12 8.06 -54.24 -20.02
C ASN A 12 9.55 -53.90 -19.85
N ARG A 13 10.04 -54.30 -18.67
CA ARG A 13 11.41 -54.70 -18.34
C ARG A 13 12.05 -55.65 -19.37
N ARG A 14 13.37 -55.53 -19.54
CA ARG A 14 14.40 -56.62 -19.55
C ARG A 14 15.79 -55.96 -19.58
N ARG A 15 16.63 -56.07 -18.53
CA ARG A 15 17.51 -57.16 -18.02
C ARG A 15 18.74 -57.48 -18.89
N ARG A 16 19.86 -57.71 -18.17
CA ARG A 16 21.24 -58.14 -18.52
C ARG A 16 22.19 -56.94 -18.71
N GLY A 17 23.29 -56.75 -17.99
CA GLY A 17 24.10 -57.61 -17.12
C GLY A 17 25.45 -57.87 -17.79
N ALA A 18 26.56 -57.32 -17.26
CA ALA A 18 27.92 -57.87 -17.38
C ALA A 18 28.92 -57.02 -16.58
N SER A 19 29.70 -57.73 -15.77
CA SER A 19 30.94 -57.33 -15.11
C SER A 19 32.03 -56.99 -16.13
N LEU A 20 32.89 -56.01 -15.82
CA LEU A 20 34.32 -56.04 -16.18
C LEU A 20 35.10 -54.96 -15.40
N LYS A 21 36.26 -55.40 -14.89
CA LYS A 21 37.31 -54.65 -14.22
C LYS A 21 37.96 -53.64 -15.17
N SER A 22 38.33 -52.47 -14.64
CA SER A 22 39.62 -51.83 -14.92
C SER A 22 39.83 -50.58 -14.05
N THR A 23 40.86 -50.62 -13.22
CA THR A 23 41.63 -49.46 -12.75
C THR A 23 42.24 -48.73 -13.95
N PRO A 24 42.48 -47.40 -13.86
CA PRO A 24 43.88 -47.00 -13.73
C PRO A 24 44.14 -45.71 -12.92
N ALA A 25 45.33 -45.71 -12.32
CA ALA A 25 46.34 -44.65 -12.23
C ALA A 25 45.93 -43.22 -11.81
N THR A 26 46.39 -42.88 -10.60
CA THR A 26 46.76 -41.55 -10.13
C THR A 26 47.87 -40.93 -10.99
N PRO A 27 47.82 -39.62 -11.28
CA PRO A 27 48.99 -38.86 -11.67
C PRO A 27 49.50 -37.98 -10.52
N ASP A 28 50.79 -38.14 -10.24
CA ASP A 28 51.62 -37.17 -9.54
C ASP A 28 51.61 -35.82 -10.27
N SER A 29 51.51 -34.72 -9.52
CA SER A 29 52.00 -33.44 -10.01
C SER A 29 52.61 -32.62 -8.87
N ALA A 30 53.87 -32.27 -9.10
CA ALA A 30 54.73 -31.50 -8.25
C ALA A 30 54.25 -30.06 -8.07
N THR A 31 54.55 -29.47 -6.92
CA THR A 31 54.55 -28.01 -6.73
C THR A 31 55.87 -27.59 -6.09
N PRO A 32 56.65 -26.70 -6.73
CA PRO A 32 57.82 -26.07 -6.10
C PRO A 32 57.45 -24.69 -5.54
N ASN A 33 58.15 -24.30 -4.46
CA ASN A 33 58.67 -22.96 -4.13
C ASN A 33 57.69 -21.75 -4.16
N SER A 34 57.74 -20.74 -3.33
CA SER A 34 58.68 -20.26 -2.30
C SER A 34 58.07 -18.95 -1.78
N LYS A 35 58.04 -18.70 -0.46
CA LYS A 35 58.00 -17.34 0.10
C LYS A 35 58.57 -17.33 1.53
N PRO A 36 59.62 -16.53 1.77
CA PRO A 36 59.74 -15.74 2.98
C PRO A 36 59.82 -14.25 2.57
N GLY A 37 59.09 -13.34 3.20
CA GLY A 37 59.46 -12.81 4.51
C GLY A 37 59.77 -11.30 4.40
N LYS A 38 59.01 -10.50 5.16
CA LYS A 38 59.37 -9.24 5.88
C LYS A 38 59.95 -8.06 5.05
N GLN A 39 59.46 -6.81 5.12
CA GLN A 39 59.50 -5.83 6.23
C GLN A 39 59.11 -4.43 5.63
N PRO A 40 59.19 -3.27 6.31
CA PRO A 40 58.47 -2.76 7.48
C PRO A 40 57.67 -1.46 7.18
N GLN A 41 56.68 -1.15 8.03
CA GLN A 41 55.98 0.14 8.04
C GLN A 41 56.84 1.23 8.70
N LYS A 42 56.85 2.41 8.07
CA LYS A 42 57.45 3.66 8.57
C LYS A 42 56.44 4.48 9.39
N PRO A 43 56.92 5.34 10.31
CA PRO A 43 56.09 6.02 11.30
C PRO A 43 55.41 7.30 10.78
N ARG A 44 54.28 7.59 11.42
CA ARG A 44 53.47 8.82 11.36
C ARG A 44 54.23 10.00 11.99
N PRO A 45 54.13 11.22 11.43
CA PRO A 45 54.36 12.45 12.18
C PRO A 45 53.05 12.94 12.82
N THR A 46 53.16 13.28 14.10
CA THR A 46 52.34 14.23 14.85
C THR A 46 52.66 15.65 14.40
N ASP A 47 51.64 16.48 14.13
CA ASP A 47 51.32 17.73 14.84
C ASP A 47 50.33 18.54 13.98
N ASP A 48 49.36 19.16 14.65
CA ASP A 48 48.84 20.51 14.37
C ASP A 48 47.47 20.68 15.02
N SER A 49 47.56 21.23 16.22
CA SER A 49 46.50 21.92 16.92
C SER A 49 46.00 23.09 16.07
N LYS A 50 44.69 23.13 15.77
CA LYS A 50 44.02 24.35 15.31
C LYS A 50 42.84 24.66 16.21
N GLU A 51 43.01 25.80 16.87
CA GLU A 51 42.05 26.57 17.65
C GLU A 51 40.74 26.77 16.87
N ILE A 52 39.61 26.54 17.55
CA ILE A 52 38.28 26.94 17.09
C ILE A 52 37.95 28.25 17.81
N PRO A 53 37.67 29.35 17.10
CA PRO A 53 37.22 30.58 17.73
C PRO A 53 35.74 30.48 18.11
N GLU A 54 35.45 30.83 19.36
CA GLU A 54 34.12 31.13 19.88
C GLU A 54 33.41 32.16 18.98
N THR A 55 32.21 31.81 18.50
CA THR A 55 31.29 32.75 17.88
C THR A 55 29.99 32.81 18.69
N SER A 56 30.01 33.73 19.65
CA SER A 56 28.96 34.73 19.91
C SER A 56 27.54 34.41 19.43
N ARG A 57 26.68 34.06 20.40
CA ARG A 57 25.22 34.16 20.32
C ARG A 57 24.78 35.63 20.13
N PRO A 58 23.85 35.96 19.23
CA PRO A 58 23.13 37.22 19.28
C PRO A 58 21.83 37.11 20.13
N PRO A 59 21.35 38.24 20.67
CA PRO A 59 20.35 38.28 21.73
C PRO A 59 18.91 38.09 21.24
N SER A 60 18.11 37.40 22.06
CA SER A 60 16.65 37.36 21.95
C SER A 60 16.07 38.73 22.27
N LYS A 61 15.52 39.41 21.25
CA LYS A 61 14.62 40.55 21.45
C LYS A 61 13.20 40.12 21.13
N GLY A 62 12.37 40.11 22.17
CA GLY A 62 10.94 39.94 22.07
C GLY A 62 10.28 41.08 21.30
N ARG A 63 9.19 40.74 20.60
CA ARG A 63 8.10 41.65 20.31
C ARG A 63 6.78 40.91 20.51
N ASN A 64 6.11 41.30 21.58
CA ASN A 64 4.67 41.28 21.69
C ASN A 64 4.08 42.16 20.58
N THR A 65 3.05 41.67 19.89
CA THR A 65 1.83 42.43 19.52
C THR A 65 0.72 41.47 19.06
N PRO A 66 -0.56 41.86 19.17
CA PRO A 66 -1.68 40.95 19.38
C PRO A 66 -2.54 40.69 18.14
N ARG A 67 -3.35 39.62 18.26
CA ARG A 67 -4.73 39.41 17.72
C ARG A 67 -5.07 39.97 16.33
N LEU A 68 -5.58 39.10 15.45
CA LEU A 68 -7.03 39.02 15.17
C LEU A 68 -7.34 37.85 14.21
N SER A 69 -8.23 36.98 14.69
CA SER A 69 -8.86 35.87 13.98
C SER A 69 -9.79 36.40 12.89
N TRP A 70 -9.53 36.03 11.63
CA TRP A 70 -10.42 36.28 10.49
C TRP A 70 -11.14 35.00 10.00
N ALA A 71 -11.08 33.90 10.76
CA ALA A 71 -11.54 32.57 10.31
C ALA A 71 -12.84 32.08 10.97
N GLN A 72 -13.71 32.98 11.45
CA GLN A 72 -14.98 32.61 12.11
C GLN A 72 -16.24 33.26 11.52
N HIS A 73 -16.22 33.78 10.29
CA HIS A 73 -17.40 34.44 9.71
C HIS A 73 -17.93 33.90 8.37
N ILE A 74 -17.56 32.67 7.95
CA ILE A 74 -18.13 32.04 6.74
C ILE A 74 -18.50 30.57 7.00
N VAL A 75 -19.40 30.29 7.96
CA VAL A 75 -20.17 29.01 8.03
C VAL A 75 -21.59 29.25 8.59
N ALA A 76 -22.20 30.41 8.37
CA ALA A 76 -23.54 30.70 8.90
C ALA A 76 -24.43 31.44 7.89
N SER A 77 -24.61 30.86 6.70
CA SER A 77 -25.72 31.21 5.79
C SER A 77 -25.67 30.32 4.55
N ASN A 78 -26.20 29.10 4.67
CA ASN A 78 -26.71 28.29 3.55
C ASN A 78 -27.58 27.17 4.13
N ASN A 79 -28.75 27.56 4.63
CA ASN A 79 -29.82 26.64 4.95
C ASN A 79 -31.09 27.14 4.24
N ILE A 80 -31.10 27.00 2.91
CA ILE A 80 -32.32 27.19 2.11
C ILE A 80 -32.93 25.81 1.94
N HIS A 81 -34.04 25.62 2.66
CA HIS A 81 -34.88 24.45 2.61
C HIS A 81 -35.60 24.43 1.25
N ILE A 82 -35.22 23.52 0.37
CA ILE A 82 -35.93 23.25 -0.89
C ILE A 82 -37.06 22.26 -0.56
N PRO A 83 -38.35 22.65 -0.62
CA PRO A 83 -39.44 21.71 -0.41
C PRO A 83 -39.46 20.68 -1.55
N LYS A 84 -39.60 19.41 -1.17
CA LYS A 84 -39.74 18.28 -2.09
C LYS A 84 -40.97 18.51 -2.97
N ARG A 85 -40.74 18.48 -4.28
CA ARG A 85 -41.74 18.51 -5.35
C ARG A 85 -42.59 17.24 -5.23
N SER A 86 -43.81 17.38 -4.72
CA SER A 86 -44.82 16.31 -4.77
C SER A 86 -45.24 16.10 -6.21
N GLU A 87 -45.23 14.84 -6.63
CA GLU A 87 -45.78 14.37 -7.90
C GLU A 87 -47.27 14.70 -7.96
N ILE A 88 -47.63 15.66 -8.83
CA ILE A 88 -49.01 15.91 -9.22
C ILE A 88 -49.18 15.23 -10.58
N THR A 89 -49.88 14.10 -10.56
CA THR A 89 -50.42 13.46 -11.76
C THR A 89 -51.53 14.35 -12.35
N PRO A 90 -51.51 14.67 -13.65
CA PRO A 90 -52.58 15.43 -14.26
C PRO A 90 -53.75 14.49 -14.58
N THR A 91 -54.82 14.58 -13.79
CA THR A 91 -56.15 14.09 -14.18
C THR A 91 -56.67 14.97 -15.31
N ARG A 92 -56.88 14.36 -16.47
CA ARG A 92 -57.32 14.99 -17.70
C ARG A 92 -58.85 15.13 -17.65
N ASP A 93 -59.34 16.28 -17.18
CA ASP A 93 -60.77 16.60 -17.17
C ASP A 93 -61.31 16.75 -18.59
N SER A 94 -62.37 16.00 -18.89
CA SER A 94 -63.00 15.88 -20.22
C SER A 94 -63.97 17.04 -20.55
N THR A 95 -63.86 18.17 -19.86
CA THR A 95 -64.70 19.36 -20.06
C THR A 95 -64.09 20.42 -20.97
N VAL A 96 -62.83 20.25 -21.41
CA VAL A 96 -62.15 21.24 -22.27
C VAL A 96 -62.55 21.14 -23.76
N ILE A 97 -63.20 20.04 -24.17
CA ILE A 97 -63.55 19.83 -25.60
C ILE A 97 -64.84 20.57 -26.01
N GLN A 98 -65.66 21.07 -25.07
CA GLN A 98 -66.92 21.76 -25.42
C GLN A 98 -66.84 23.30 -25.45
N VAL A 99 -65.71 23.91 -25.07
CA VAL A 99 -65.55 25.38 -25.12
C VAL A 99 -64.87 25.85 -26.41
N GLU A 100 -64.03 25.01 -27.03
CA GLU A 100 -63.35 25.37 -28.30
C GLU A 100 -64.29 25.43 -29.52
N GLU A 101 -65.48 24.84 -29.46
CA GLU A 101 -66.41 24.81 -30.59
C GLU A 101 -67.32 26.06 -30.66
N GLU A 102 -67.56 26.76 -29.54
CA GLU A 102 -68.37 28.00 -29.52
C GLU A 102 -67.55 29.29 -29.80
N GLU A 103 -66.24 29.31 -29.53
CA GLU A 103 -65.38 30.45 -29.93
C GLU A 103 -65.19 30.56 -31.45
N SER A 104 -65.38 29.46 -32.19
CA SER A 104 -65.23 29.43 -33.65
C SER A 104 -66.36 30.14 -34.43
N LYS A 105 -67.45 30.54 -33.76
CA LYS A 105 -68.59 31.23 -34.41
C LYS A 105 -68.70 32.72 -34.11
N ALA A 106 -67.95 33.25 -33.14
CA ALA A 106 -68.01 34.66 -32.74
C ALA A 106 -66.95 35.55 -33.44
N THR A 107 -66.07 34.97 -34.26
CA THR A 107 -64.90 35.65 -34.85
C THR A 107 -65.12 36.24 -36.25
N ASN A 108 -66.35 36.37 -36.72
CA ASN A 108 -66.59 36.75 -38.12
C ASN A 108 -66.87 38.24 -38.38
N GLU A 109 -66.96 39.10 -37.36
CA GLU A 109 -67.05 40.56 -37.55
C GLU A 109 -66.34 41.29 -36.39
N LEU A 110 -65.00 41.17 -36.33
CA LEU A 110 -64.21 42.07 -35.48
C LEU A 110 -64.20 43.47 -36.13
N PRO A 111 -64.51 44.56 -35.41
CA PRO A 111 -64.45 45.91 -35.96
C PRO A 111 -63.05 46.21 -36.53
N GLU A 112 -62.95 46.79 -37.72
CA GLU A 112 -61.66 47.09 -38.40
C GLU A 112 -60.69 47.87 -37.49
N ASP A 113 -61.20 48.75 -36.63
CA ASP A 113 -60.41 49.50 -35.65
C ASP A 113 -59.71 48.61 -34.60
N LEU A 114 -60.33 47.49 -34.23
CA LEU A 114 -59.78 46.53 -33.28
C LEU A 114 -58.71 45.65 -33.94
N GLU A 115 -58.87 45.31 -35.21
CA GLU A 115 -57.85 44.59 -35.98
C GLU A 115 -56.60 45.46 -36.19
N ALA A 116 -56.76 46.75 -36.51
CA ALA A 116 -55.67 47.70 -36.60
C ALA A 116 -54.93 47.89 -35.26
N ALA A 117 -55.66 47.98 -34.15
CA ALA A 117 -55.06 48.06 -32.81
C ALA A 117 -54.31 46.78 -32.43
N LEU A 118 -54.81 45.61 -32.83
CA LEU A 118 -54.20 44.31 -32.57
C LEU A 118 -52.93 44.11 -33.39
N GLU A 119 -52.91 44.55 -34.65
CA GLU A 119 -51.69 44.57 -35.47
C GLU A 119 -50.63 45.54 -34.93
N GLU A 120 -51.03 46.73 -34.47
CA GLU A 120 -50.08 47.65 -33.82
C GLU A 120 -49.54 47.08 -32.50
N LEU A 121 -50.38 46.39 -31.71
CA LEU A 121 -49.94 45.71 -30.49
C LEU A 121 -48.96 44.56 -30.80
N LYS A 122 -49.22 43.77 -31.85
CA LYS A 122 -48.27 42.76 -32.34
C LYS A 122 -46.95 43.39 -32.76
N ARG A 123 -47.00 44.47 -33.53
CA ARG A 123 -45.80 45.21 -33.98
C ARG A 123 -44.99 45.74 -32.79
N LEU A 124 -45.64 46.35 -31.81
CA LEU A 124 -45.01 46.84 -30.59
C LEU A 124 -44.46 45.70 -29.73
N SER A 125 -45.15 44.55 -29.67
CA SER A 125 -44.66 43.35 -28.97
C SER A 125 -43.37 42.82 -29.61
N ILE A 126 -43.34 42.72 -30.95
CA ILE A 126 -42.14 42.32 -31.71
C ILE A 126 -41.00 43.33 -31.47
N ALA A 127 -41.29 44.62 -31.54
CA ALA A 127 -40.29 45.67 -31.29
C ALA A 127 -39.74 45.63 -29.85
N ASN A 128 -40.60 45.40 -28.86
CA ASN A 128 -40.20 45.29 -27.45
C ASN A 128 -39.34 44.03 -27.22
N ASN A 129 -39.70 42.91 -27.83
CA ASN A 129 -38.89 41.68 -27.74
C ASN A 129 -37.53 41.85 -28.44
N SER A 130 -37.48 42.55 -29.58
CA SER A 130 -36.24 42.90 -30.27
C SER A 130 -35.35 43.82 -29.42
N LEU A 131 -35.93 44.85 -28.79
CA LEU A 131 -35.21 45.74 -27.88
C LEU A 131 -34.68 44.98 -26.65
N LYS A 132 -35.48 44.09 -26.05
CA LYS A 132 -35.03 43.23 -24.94
C LYS A 132 -33.84 42.37 -25.34
N ALA A 133 -33.89 41.75 -26.52
CA ALA A 133 -32.77 40.96 -27.04
C ALA A 133 -31.50 41.81 -27.20
N GLN A 134 -31.62 43.00 -27.80
CA GLN A 134 -30.49 43.93 -27.94
C GLN A 134 -29.93 44.38 -26.58
N THR A 135 -30.78 44.62 -25.58
CA THR A 135 -30.32 45.01 -24.24
C THR A 135 -29.58 43.88 -23.52
N GLU A 136 -30.02 42.63 -23.69
CA GLU A 136 -29.32 41.47 -23.12
C GLU A 136 -27.99 41.20 -23.83
N GLU A 137 -27.94 41.37 -25.16
CA GLU A 137 -26.70 41.28 -25.94
C GLU A 137 -25.67 42.35 -25.49
N ALA A 138 -26.10 43.62 -25.40
CA ALA A 138 -25.25 44.70 -24.90
C ALA A 138 -24.78 44.47 -23.45
N ARG A 139 -25.61 43.83 -22.62
CA ARG A 139 -25.25 43.47 -21.24
C ARG A 139 -24.18 42.36 -21.22
N ALA A 140 -24.30 41.35 -22.08
CA ALA A 140 -23.31 40.29 -22.21
C ALA A 140 -21.97 40.82 -22.73
N GLU A 141 -21.99 41.71 -23.72
CA GLU A 141 -20.79 42.38 -24.23
C GLU A 141 -20.11 43.21 -23.14
N LYS A 142 -20.88 44.02 -22.40
CA LYS A 142 -20.37 44.81 -21.28
C LYS A 142 -19.70 43.93 -20.22
N MET A 143 -20.28 42.77 -19.87
CA MET A 143 -19.69 41.85 -18.91
C MET A 143 -18.38 41.23 -19.43
N THR A 144 -18.31 40.95 -20.73
CA THR A 144 -17.10 40.44 -21.40
C THR A 144 -15.97 41.48 -21.37
N LEU A 145 -16.27 42.73 -21.74
CA LEU A 145 -15.32 43.84 -21.68
C LEU A 145 -14.86 44.12 -20.25
N PHE A 146 -15.76 44.07 -19.27
CA PHE A 146 -15.40 44.23 -17.87
C PHE A 146 -14.45 43.11 -17.39
N GLY A 147 -14.72 41.87 -17.79
CA GLY A 147 -13.82 40.74 -17.54
C GLY A 147 -12.42 40.96 -18.14
N ALA A 148 -12.35 41.47 -19.38
CA ALA A 148 -11.09 41.78 -20.04
C ALA A 148 -10.30 42.91 -19.33
N ILE A 149 -10.99 43.97 -18.91
CA ILE A 149 -10.38 45.08 -18.15
C ILE A 149 -9.81 44.58 -16.82
N VAL A 150 -10.57 43.79 -16.07
CA VAL A 150 -10.09 43.20 -14.80
C VAL A 150 -8.90 42.27 -15.04
N GLY A 151 -8.91 41.50 -16.14
CA GLY A 151 -7.78 40.67 -16.56
C GLY A 151 -6.52 41.48 -16.86
N LEU A 152 -6.65 42.57 -17.64
CA LEU A 152 -5.55 43.48 -17.96
C LEU A 152 -5.02 44.21 -16.73
N GLN A 153 -5.87 44.63 -15.81
CA GLN A 153 -5.46 45.23 -14.53
C GLN A 153 -4.66 44.23 -13.69
N LYS A 154 -5.15 42.99 -13.54
CA LYS A 154 -4.40 41.95 -12.83
C LYS A 154 -3.05 41.65 -13.47
N PHE A 155 -3.00 41.59 -14.81
CA PHE A 155 -1.75 41.44 -15.54
C PHE A 155 -0.81 42.61 -15.28
N HIS A 156 -1.29 43.84 -15.39
CA HIS A 156 -0.50 45.03 -15.10
C HIS A 156 0.04 45.05 -13.67
N THR A 157 -0.81 44.83 -12.65
CA THR A 157 -0.41 44.73 -11.24
C THR A 157 0.65 43.65 -11.06
N THR A 158 0.45 42.45 -11.62
CA THR A 158 1.40 41.34 -11.49
C THR A 158 2.74 41.66 -12.19
N THR A 159 2.69 42.19 -13.41
CA THR A 159 3.89 42.46 -14.20
C THR A 159 4.64 43.67 -13.69
N VAL A 160 3.94 44.74 -13.32
CA VAL A 160 4.59 45.98 -12.89
C VAL A 160 4.98 45.90 -11.42
N GLU A 161 4.05 45.54 -10.53
CA GLU A 161 4.33 45.60 -9.10
C GLU A 161 5.18 44.42 -8.63
N LEU A 162 4.88 43.19 -9.07
CA LEU A 162 5.63 42.03 -8.58
C LEU A 162 6.91 41.77 -9.36
N LEU A 163 6.93 42.04 -10.68
CA LEU A 163 8.09 41.74 -11.52
C LEU A 163 8.98 42.96 -11.78
N LEU A 164 8.47 44.20 -11.81
CA LEU A 164 9.31 45.36 -12.12
C LEU A 164 9.72 46.15 -10.86
N ASP A 165 8.88 46.25 -9.83
CA ASP A 165 9.24 47.04 -8.64
C ASP A 165 10.46 46.52 -7.85
N PRO A 166 10.70 45.20 -7.70
CA PRO A 166 11.93 44.72 -7.09
C PRO A 166 13.19 45.19 -7.82
N TYR A 167 13.12 45.30 -9.15
CA TYR A 167 14.22 45.80 -9.96
C TYR A 167 14.31 47.33 -9.91
N ARG A 168 13.17 48.05 -9.85
CA ARG A 168 13.16 49.52 -9.69
C ARG A 168 13.82 49.97 -8.39
N ALA A 169 13.63 49.22 -7.30
CA ALA A 169 14.27 49.49 -6.02
C ALA A 169 15.81 49.36 -6.10
N GLU A 170 16.31 48.45 -6.94
CA GLU A 170 17.75 48.20 -7.11
C GLU A 170 18.46 49.28 -7.95
N PHE A 171 17.76 49.94 -8.89
CA PHE A 171 18.34 50.91 -9.82
C PHE A 171 18.19 52.39 -9.41
N GLY A 172 17.61 52.69 -8.24
CA GLY A 172 17.57 54.05 -7.70
C GLY A 172 16.66 55.02 -8.48
N HIS A 173 15.34 54.88 -8.28
CA HIS A 173 14.24 55.86 -8.41
C HIS A 173 14.17 56.95 -9.50
N SER A 174 15.02 57.03 -10.53
CA SER A 174 14.80 57.97 -11.64
C SER A 174 14.85 57.28 -12.99
N LEU A 175 13.70 56.72 -13.40
CA LEU A 175 13.43 56.26 -14.77
C LEU A 175 13.24 57.42 -15.76
N GLY A 176 13.84 58.59 -15.49
CA GLY A 176 13.78 59.77 -16.38
C GLY A 176 14.60 59.61 -17.67
N GLY A 177 15.51 58.63 -17.74
CA GLY A 177 16.25 58.22 -18.94
C GLY A 177 15.56 57.06 -19.68
N VAL A 178 14.29 57.25 -20.06
CA VAL A 178 13.29 56.20 -20.36
C VAL A 178 13.72 55.12 -21.39
N TYR A 179 14.63 55.41 -22.32
CA TYR A 179 14.99 54.44 -23.37
C TYR A 179 16.25 53.61 -23.10
N HIS A 180 17.27 54.14 -22.43
CA HIS A 180 18.50 53.37 -22.19
C HIS A 180 18.41 52.46 -20.96
N ASP A 181 17.61 52.84 -19.95
CA ASP A 181 17.43 52.02 -18.75
C ASP A 181 16.44 50.88 -18.94
N THR A 182 15.44 51.05 -19.82
CA THR A 182 14.51 49.97 -20.20
C THR A 182 15.23 48.87 -20.96
N GLU A 183 16.19 49.21 -21.83
CA GLU A 183 17.01 48.22 -22.52
C GLU A 183 17.91 47.42 -21.55
N ARG A 184 18.53 48.08 -20.57
CA ARG A 184 19.33 47.41 -19.52
C ARG A 184 18.47 46.51 -18.64
N LEU A 185 17.30 46.98 -18.23
CA LEU A 185 16.35 46.23 -17.43
C LEU A 185 15.85 45.00 -18.20
N LEU A 186 15.47 45.16 -19.46
CA LEU A 186 15.02 44.07 -20.32
C LEU A 186 16.13 43.03 -20.52
N LYS A 187 17.38 43.45 -20.75
CA LYS A 187 18.53 42.54 -20.84
C LYS A 187 18.73 41.73 -19.56
N ARG A 188 18.54 42.34 -18.38
CA ARG A 188 18.63 41.65 -17.09
C ARG A 188 17.48 40.67 -16.87
N ILE A 189 16.24 41.09 -17.11
CA ILE A 189 15.06 40.22 -17.02
C ILE A 189 15.21 39.01 -17.97
N MET A 190 15.64 39.25 -19.22
CA MET A 190 15.89 38.15 -20.16
C MET A 190 17.00 37.21 -19.69
N LYS A 191 18.06 37.73 -19.05
CA LYS A 191 19.12 36.91 -18.44
C LYS A 191 18.55 36.05 -17.30
N ASP A 192 17.76 36.63 -16.42
CA ASP A 192 17.15 35.94 -15.27
C ASP A 192 16.13 34.89 -15.74
N VAL A 193 15.33 35.19 -16.78
CA VAL A 193 14.41 34.22 -17.40
C VAL A 193 15.17 33.04 -18.00
N ARG A 194 16.28 33.27 -18.71
CA ARG A 194 17.14 32.19 -19.23
C ARG A 194 17.75 31.36 -18.10
N GLN A 195 18.21 32.00 -17.03
CA GLN A 195 18.75 31.30 -15.85
C GLN A 195 17.67 30.47 -15.14
N ASN A 196 16.47 31.02 -14.97
CA ASN A 196 15.34 30.30 -14.40
C ASN A 196 14.90 29.12 -15.27
N HIS A 197 14.92 29.26 -16.59
CA HIS A 197 14.65 28.15 -17.50
C HIS A 197 15.71 27.03 -17.33
N ALA A 198 16.99 27.38 -17.34
CA ALA A 198 18.08 26.44 -17.12
C ALA A 198 18.01 25.76 -15.74
N LEU A 199 17.60 26.48 -14.70
CA LEU A 199 17.37 25.93 -13.36
C LEU A 199 16.18 24.96 -13.34
N LYS A 200 15.06 25.30 -14.01
CA LYS A 200 13.90 24.40 -14.14
C LYS A 200 14.26 23.13 -14.89
N GLU A 201 14.99 23.23 -16.00
CA GLU A 201 15.52 22.07 -16.72
C GLU A 201 16.43 21.22 -15.83
N LYS A 202 17.32 21.85 -15.05
CA LYS A 202 18.19 21.14 -14.10
C LYS A 202 17.39 20.46 -12.99
N ILE A 203 16.35 21.10 -12.46
CA ILE A 203 15.44 20.49 -11.47
C ILE A 203 14.72 19.31 -12.10
N GLN A 204 14.21 19.44 -13.33
CA GLN A 204 13.51 18.36 -14.02
C GLN A 204 14.46 17.19 -14.35
N GLN A 205 15.70 17.48 -14.77
CA GLN A 205 16.74 16.48 -15.00
C GLN A 205 17.17 15.80 -13.69
N LEU A 206 17.28 16.54 -12.59
CA LEU A 206 17.57 15.98 -11.27
C LEU A 206 16.40 15.11 -10.78
N GLN A 207 15.16 15.54 -10.99
CA GLN A 207 13.98 14.75 -10.66
C GLN A 207 13.89 13.50 -11.51
N GLN A 208 14.08 13.59 -12.82
CA GLN A 208 14.12 12.43 -13.72
C GLN A 208 15.30 11.52 -13.41
N GLY A 209 16.46 12.09 -13.10
CA GLY A 209 17.66 11.38 -12.68
C GLY A 209 17.44 10.64 -11.37
N MET A 210 16.85 11.29 -10.36
CA MET A 210 16.47 10.70 -9.08
C MET A 210 15.39 9.63 -9.22
N LEU A 211 14.41 9.83 -10.12
CA LEU A 211 13.35 8.85 -10.38
C LEU A 211 13.87 7.67 -11.22
N GLY A 212 14.83 7.92 -12.11
CA GLY A 212 15.47 6.90 -12.95
C GLY A 212 16.56 6.11 -12.22
N SER A 213 17.26 6.75 -11.27
CA SER A 213 18.26 6.12 -10.39
C SER A 213 17.61 5.41 -9.19
N ARG A 214 16.33 5.67 -8.92
CA ARG A 214 15.57 4.95 -7.91
C ARG A 214 15.60 3.48 -8.29
N ALA A 215 16.31 2.67 -7.49
CA ALA A 215 16.41 1.24 -7.68
C ALA A 215 15.00 0.68 -7.82
N LYS A 216 14.64 0.31 -9.06
CA LYS A 216 13.37 -0.33 -9.35
C LYS A 216 13.34 -1.59 -8.49
N VAL A 217 12.41 -1.66 -7.55
CA VAL A 217 12.19 -2.90 -6.81
C VAL A 217 11.98 -3.96 -7.85
N VAL A 218 12.87 -4.95 -7.86
CA VAL A 218 12.66 -6.12 -8.69
C VAL A 218 11.44 -6.81 -8.10
N SER A 219 10.32 -6.70 -8.81
CA SER A 219 9.10 -7.41 -8.43
C SER A 219 9.43 -8.88 -8.37
N VAL A 220 9.26 -9.47 -7.20
CA VAL A 220 9.44 -10.91 -7.01
C VAL A 220 8.13 -11.58 -7.47
N PRO A 221 8.19 -12.62 -8.33
CA PRO A 221 6.98 -13.28 -8.81
C PRO A 221 6.26 -14.01 -7.68
N ASP A 222 4.93 -14.08 -7.76
CA ASP A 222 4.08 -14.68 -6.73
C ASP A 222 4.46 -16.13 -6.41
N GLU A 223 4.84 -16.92 -7.42
CA GLU A 223 5.28 -18.31 -7.22
C GLU A 223 6.57 -18.41 -6.39
N ALA A 224 7.48 -17.44 -6.49
CA ALA A 224 8.69 -17.43 -5.68
C ALA A 224 8.38 -17.20 -4.19
N PHE A 225 7.39 -16.34 -3.87
CA PHE A 225 6.91 -16.19 -2.50
C PHE A 225 6.21 -17.45 -2.01
N ALA A 226 5.33 -18.04 -2.83
CA ALA A 226 4.64 -19.27 -2.50
C ALA A 226 5.64 -20.41 -2.23
N GLN A 227 6.68 -20.55 -3.06
CA GLN A 227 7.73 -21.55 -2.89
C GLN A 227 8.54 -21.33 -1.60
N GLN A 228 8.98 -20.09 -1.32
CA GLN A 228 9.71 -19.78 -0.08
C GLN A 228 8.87 -20.07 1.17
N PHE A 229 7.58 -19.72 1.13
CA PHE A 229 6.64 -20.00 2.22
C PHE A 229 6.42 -21.51 2.41
N ARG A 230 6.27 -22.28 1.32
CA ARG A 230 6.18 -23.75 1.37
C ARG A 230 7.48 -24.40 1.87
N HIS A 231 8.65 -23.86 1.52
CA HIS A 231 9.93 -24.33 2.05
C HIS A 231 10.02 -24.10 3.58
N LEU A 232 9.60 -22.92 4.06
CA LEU A 232 9.51 -22.63 5.48
C LEU A 232 8.55 -23.60 6.21
N ALA A 233 7.36 -23.84 5.64
CA ALA A 233 6.41 -24.81 6.16
C ALA A 233 6.99 -26.24 6.22
N SER A 234 7.73 -26.66 5.20
CA SER A 234 8.40 -27.96 5.15
C SER A 234 9.48 -28.10 6.23
N ALA A 235 10.25 -27.04 6.48
CA ALA A 235 11.26 -27.04 7.54
C ALA A 235 10.62 -27.19 8.93
N ILE A 236 9.53 -26.46 9.21
CA ILE A 236 8.76 -26.57 10.46
C ILE A 236 8.19 -27.98 10.62
N LYS A 237 7.60 -28.54 9.57
CA LYS A 237 7.10 -29.92 9.54
C LYS A 237 8.19 -30.98 9.74
N SER A 238 9.42 -30.71 9.29
CA SER A 238 10.57 -31.60 9.55
C SER A 238 10.91 -31.64 11.05
N VAL A 239 10.91 -30.47 11.70
CA VAL A 239 11.12 -30.35 13.16
C VAL A 239 10.03 -31.09 13.94
N SER A 240 8.75 -30.89 13.60
CA SER A 240 7.63 -31.56 14.29
C SER A 240 7.70 -33.10 14.17
N ARG A 241 8.21 -33.61 13.05
CA ARG A 241 8.40 -35.05 12.80
C ARG A 241 9.57 -35.65 13.57
N ALA A 242 10.64 -34.88 13.78
CA ALA A 242 11.83 -35.33 14.50
C ALA A 242 11.57 -35.44 16.02
N MET A 243 10.62 -34.67 16.54
CA MET A 243 10.23 -34.71 17.95
C MET A 243 9.60 -36.02 18.37
N ARG A 244 9.91 -36.44 19.59
CA ARG A 244 9.29 -37.56 20.28
C ARG A 244 8.42 -36.98 21.39
N PHE A 245 7.13 -37.28 21.35
CA PHE A 245 6.16 -36.83 22.34
C PHE A 245 5.91 -37.94 23.34
N ASP A 246 5.96 -37.59 24.62
CA ASP A 246 5.37 -38.43 25.65
C ASP A 246 3.83 -38.37 25.55
N THR A 247 3.18 -39.47 25.85
CA THR A 247 1.72 -39.60 25.77
C THR A 247 1.06 -38.71 26.85
N GLU A 248 1.70 -38.58 28.01
CA GLU A 248 1.17 -37.89 29.19
C GLU A 248 1.34 -36.36 29.21
N GLU A 249 2.20 -35.79 28.35
CA GLU A 249 2.47 -34.35 28.38
C GLU A 249 1.31 -33.52 27.78
N ASP A 250 0.70 -32.63 28.58
CA ASP A 250 -0.36 -31.67 28.16
C ASP A 250 0.25 -30.43 27.51
N LEU A 251 0.79 -30.61 26.29
CA LEU A 251 1.31 -29.51 25.47
C LEU A 251 0.24 -28.47 25.11
N ALA A 252 -1.05 -28.85 25.08
CA ALA A 252 -2.12 -27.93 24.69
C ALA A 252 -2.29 -26.81 25.72
N SER A 253 -2.08 -27.11 27.01
CA SER A 253 -2.09 -26.09 28.07
C SER A 253 -0.97 -25.06 27.94
N ILE A 254 0.22 -25.49 27.52
CA ILE A 254 1.40 -24.61 27.39
C ILE A 254 1.18 -23.60 26.25
N PHE A 255 0.52 -24.03 25.17
CA PHE A 255 0.32 -23.22 23.97
C PHE A 255 -1.05 -22.53 23.88
N GLU A 256 -1.85 -22.51 24.94
CA GLU A 256 -3.23 -22.00 24.91
C GLU A 256 -3.34 -20.53 24.46
N SER A 257 -2.30 -19.73 24.72
CA SER A 257 -2.24 -18.31 24.34
C SER A 257 -1.90 -18.05 22.87
N TYR A 258 -1.52 -19.10 22.12
CA TYR A 258 -1.00 -18.95 20.76
C TYR A 258 -2.12 -18.82 19.73
N PRO A 259 -2.06 -17.86 18.79
CA PRO A 259 -3.18 -17.51 17.90
C PRO A 259 -3.77 -18.66 17.08
N LEU A 260 -2.96 -19.64 16.66
CA LEU A 260 -3.46 -20.78 15.87
C LEU A 260 -4.04 -21.92 16.73
N ILE A 261 -3.83 -21.87 18.04
CA ILE A 261 -4.19 -22.91 19.02
C ILE A 261 -5.30 -22.40 19.95
N ALA A 262 -5.38 -21.08 20.14
CA ALA A 262 -6.41 -20.42 20.91
C ALA A 262 -7.80 -20.84 20.41
N ASN A 263 -8.71 -21.10 21.35
CA ASN A 263 -10.08 -21.54 21.11
C ASN A 263 -10.21 -22.95 20.47
N VAL A 264 -9.14 -23.76 20.43
CA VAL A 264 -9.24 -25.17 20.04
C VAL A 264 -9.43 -26.04 21.29
N SER A 265 -10.42 -26.93 21.28
CA SER A 265 -10.62 -27.88 22.38
C SER A 265 -9.40 -28.80 22.56
N LYS A 266 -8.98 -29.00 23.82
CA LYS A 266 -7.81 -29.85 24.16
C LYS A 266 -7.93 -31.27 23.60
N ASN A 267 -9.16 -31.78 23.47
CA ASN A 267 -9.44 -33.10 22.93
C ASN A 267 -8.97 -33.28 21.48
N HIS A 268 -8.87 -32.20 20.70
CA HIS A 268 -8.31 -32.29 19.36
C HIS A 268 -6.84 -32.65 19.37
N TRP A 269 -6.09 -32.44 20.45
CA TRP A 269 -4.64 -32.66 20.50
C TRP A 269 -4.20 -33.98 21.14
N ASN A 270 -5.14 -34.81 21.63
CA ASN A 270 -4.83 -36.00 22.43
C ASN A 270 -4.14 -37.14 21.67
N THR A 271 -4.09 -37.12 20.34
CA THR A 271 -3.41 -38.16 19.56
C THR A 271 -1.97 -37.79 19.26
N ARG A 272 -1.06 -38.76 19.25
CA ARG A 272 0.36 -38.55 18.92
C ARG A 272 0.57 -37.83 17.58
N GLN A 273 -0.25 -38.13 16.58
CA GLN A 273 -0.18 -37.47 15.27
C GLN A 273 -0.63 -36.00 15.35
N ARG A 274 -1.67 -35.70 16.13
CA ARG A 274 -2.17 -34.32 16.28
C ARG A 274 -1.27 -33.48 17.19
N LYS A 275 -0.55 -34.07 18.16
CA LYS A 275 0.53 -33.37 18.89
C LYS A 275 1.63 -32.83 17.97
N LYS A 276 1.92 -33.50 16.84
CA LYS A 276 2.84 -32.96 15.81
C LYS A 276 2.28 -31.69 15.16
N TYR A 277 0.99 -31.70 14.81
CA TYR A 277 0.32 -30.52 14.26
C TYR A 277 0.20 -29.39 15.28
N LEU A 278 0.02 -29.71 16.57
CA LEU A 278 0.05 -28.73 17.65
C LEU A 278 1.40 -28.00 17.69
N VAL A 279 2.52 -28.72 17.58
CA VAL A 279 3.84 -28.11 17.50
C VAL A 279 4.00 -27.26 16.24
N GLU A 280 3.56 -27.73 15.07
CA GLU A 280 3.61 -26.94 13.84
C GLU A 280 2.86 -25.61 14.02
N ALA A 281 1.64 -25.68 14.55
CA ALA A 281 0.81 -24.51 14.85
C ALA A 281 1.46 -23.59 15.90
N ALA A 282 2.17 -24.15 16.89
CA ALA A 282 2.85 -23.39 17.93
C ALA A 282 4.05 -22.62 17.37
N ILE A 283 4.87 -23.26 16.54
CA ILE A 283 6.01 -22.60 15.88
C ILE A 283 5.48 -21.49 14.97
N TRP A 284 4.47 -21.76 14.15
CA TRP A 284 3.84 -20.74 13.31
C TRP A 284 3.26 -19.59 14.12
N SER A 285 2.64 -19.87 15.27
CA SER A 285 2.09 -18.84 16.15
C SER A 285 3.15 -17.87 16.64
N VAL A 286 4.32 -18.38 17.04
CA VAL A 286 5.47 -17.53 17.43
C VAL A 286 5.98 -16.72 16.24
N LEU A 287 6.13 -17.34 15.06
CA LEU A 287 6.55 -16.62 13.86
C LEU A 287 5.53 -15.55 13.45
N ILE A 288 4.24 -15.81 13.58
CA ILE A 288 3.19 -14.83 13.35
C ILE A 288 3.37 -13.67 14.32
N GLN A 289 3.46 -13.91 15.63
CA GLN A 289 3.55 -12.84 16.63
C GLN A 289 4.82 -11.99 16.52
N HIS A 290 5.97 -12.62 16.26
CA HIS A 290 7.27 -11.94 16.29
C HIS A 290 7.79 -11.49 14.94
N VAL A 291 7.34 -12.10 13.83
CA VAL A 291 7.88 -11.85 12.49
C VAL A 291 6.82 -11.32 11.54
N PHE A 292 5.65 -11.97 11.46
CA PHE A 292 4.62 -11.66 10.44
C PHE A 292 3.42 -10.84 10.92
N ASN A 293 3.42 -10.40 12.18
CA ASN A 293 2.30 -9.66 12.78
C ASN A 293 2.09 -8.30 12.09
N ASP A 294 3.20 -7.68 11.68
CA ASP A 294 3.24 -6.40 11.00
C ASP A 294 4.52 -6.30 10.16
N ILE A 295 4.48 -5.52 9.09
CA ILE A 295 5.64 -5.36 8.17
C ILE A 295 6.88 -4.78 8.87
N PHE A 296 6.69 -4.09 10.00
CA PHE A 296 7.78 -3.51 10.76
C PHE A 296 8.30 -4.42 11.89
N CYS A 297 7.63 -5.53 12.22
CA CYS A 297 8.04 -6.40 13.33
C CYS A 297 9.47 -6.93 13.19
N ILE A 298 9.95 -7.12 11.95
CA ILE A 298 11.32 -7.54 11.66
C ILE A 298 12.39 -6.58 12.21
N PHE A 299 12.03 -5.33 12.49
CA PHE A 299 12.93 -4.31 13.04
C PHE A 299 12.92 -4.25 14.57
N GLY A 300 12.32 -5.21 15.26
CA GLY A 300 12.43 -5.33 16.72
C GLY A 300 11.83 -4.13 17.47
N PRO A 301 12.47 -3.65 18.56
CA PRO A 301 11.98 -2.49 19.32
C PRO A 301 11.79 -1.23 18.48
N THR A 302 12.62 -1.02 17.46
CA THR A 302 12.52 0.12 16.52
C THR A 302 11.24 0.06 15.67
N SER A 303 10.58 -1.10 15.59
CA SER A 303 9.29 -1.24 14.88
C SER A 303 8.22 -0.28 15.40
N LEU A 304 8.22 0.08 16.69
CA LEU A 304 7.24 1.01 17.25
C LEU A 304 7.46 2.44 16.73
N VAL A 305 8.73 2.85 16.63
CA VAL A 305 9.12 4.15 16.07
C VAL A 305 8.76 4.19 14.59
N LEU A 306 9.10 3.14 13.83
CA LEU A 306 8.72 3.03 12.42
C LEU A 306 7.21 2.97 12.21
N ARG A 307 6.46 2.33 13.11
CA ARG A 307 5.01 2.26 13.05
C ARG A 307 4.39 3.63 13.33
N THR A 308 4.84 4.34 14.36
CA THR A 308 4.32 5.67 14.70
C THR A 308 4.66 6.71 13.63
N HIS A 309 5.91 6.75 13.17
CA HIS A 309 6.33 7.64 12.08
C HIS A 309 5.71 7.25 10.75
N GLY A 310 5.72 5.96 10.41
CA GLY A 310 5.06 5.41 9.24
C GLY A 310 3.60 5.85 9.22
N LEU A 311 2.83 5.53 10.26
CA LEU A 311 1.42 5.93 10.39
C LEU A 311 1.23 7.45 10.30
N SER A 312 2.15 8.27 10.81
CA SER A 312 2.05 9.73 10.69
C SER A 312 2.23 10.23 9.25
N CYS A 313 3.15 9.61 8.49
CA CYS A 313 3.29 9.84 7.05
C CYS A 313 2.07 9.32 6.29
N LEU A 314 1.49 8.19 6.74
CA LEU A 314 0.31 7.57 6.11
C LEU A 314 -0.97 8.38 6.39
N ALA A 315 -1.14 8.93 7.59
CA ALA A 315 -2.30 9.71 7.98
C ALA A 315 -2.46 10.95 7.09
N ARG A 316 -1.35 11.55 6.64
CA ARG A 316 -1.37 12.66 5.69
C ARG A 316 -1.81 12.26 4.28
N VAL A 317 -1.53 11.03 3.86
CA VAL A 317 -1.97 10.50 2.56
C VAL A 317 -3.43 10.02 2.62
N MET A 318 -3.85 9.42 3.75
CA MET A 318 -5.20 8.86 3.91
C MET A 318 -6.30 9.89 4.15
N ILE A 319 -5.98 11.13 4.58
CA ILE A 319 -6.97 12.23 4.62
C ILE A 319 -7.47 12.58 3.20
N TRP A 320 -6.74 12.21 2.14
CA TRP A 320 -7.13 12.48 0.75
C TRP A 320 -7.96 11.36 0.09
N ALA A 321 -8.01 10.16 0.68
CA ALA A 321 -8.77 9.02 0.16
C ALA A 321 -9.64 8.45 1.27
N GLY A 322 -10.85 9.02 1.43
CA GLY A 322 -11.79 8.61 2.47
C GLY A 322 -12.22 7.15 2.32
N LEU A 323 -11.52 6.21 2.96
CA LEU A 323 -12.00 4.84 3.15
C LEU A 323 -11.35 4.16 4.36
N ARG A 324 -12.21 3.44 5.09
CA ARG A 324 -11.92 2.71 6.32
C ARG A 324 -11.18 1.41 5.99
N ARG A 325 -9.89 1.36 6.31
CA ARG A 325 -9.19 0.38 7.16
C ARG A 325 -7.71 0.50 6.87
N HIS A 326 -6.93 0.40 7.94
CA HIS A 326 -5.51 0.67 8.01
C HIS A 326 -4.70 -0.08 6.93
N HIS A 327 -3.59 0.53 6.48
CA HIS A 327 -2.40 -0.08 5.83
C HIS A 327 -2.10 0.21 4.34
N ASP A 328 -2.79 1.14 3.67
CA ASP A 328 -2.58 1.43 2.23
C ASP A 328 -1.25 2.14 1.85
N ALA A 329 -0.35 2.46 2.78
CA ALA A 329 0.76 3.37 2.46
C ALA A 329 2.18 2.89 2.82
N SER A 330 2.40 1.57 2.80
CA SER A 330 3.73 0.95 2.91
C SER A 330 4.77 1.47 1.88
N LEU A 331 4.31 1.94 0.71
CA LEU A 331 5.20 2.26 -0.42
C LEU A 331 6.18 3.42 -0.21
N GLY A 332 5.87 4.41 0.64
CA GLY A 332 6.74 5.59 0.78
C GLY A 332 7.91 5.39 1.75
N GLY A 333 7.66 4.70 2.87
CA GLY A 333 8.63 4.56 3.95
C GLY A 333 9.64 3.43 3.73
N MET A 334 9.23 2.34 3.09
CA MET A 334 10.10 1.18 2.94
C MET A 334 11.17 1.35 1.86
N GLU A 335 11.02 2.33 0.96
CA GLU A 335 12.07 2.63 -0.01
C GLU A 335 13.29 3.31 0.61
N GLN A 336 13.12 4.05 1.70
CA GLN A 336 14.25 4.56 2.50
C GLN A 336 14.94 3.44 3.28
N LEU A 337 14.21 2.37 3.62
CA LEU A 337 14.74 1.16 4.25
C LEU A 337 15.56 0.27 3.30
N LYS A 338 15.55 0.54 1.98
CA LYS A 338 16.31 -0.23 0.98
C LYS A 338 17.82 -0.07 1.06
N SER A 339 18.35 0.96 1.73
CA SER A 339 19.79 1.08 1.95
C SER A 339 20.34 0.05 2.94
N PHE A 340 19.49 -0.68 3.66
CA PHE A 340 19.89 -1.36 4.89
C PHE A 340 20.05 -2.90 4.84
N SER A 341 19.87 -3.58 3.71
CA SER A 341 19.71 -5.04 3.72
C SER A 341 20.97 -5.87 3.42
N ARG A 342 21.70 -6.24 4.48
CA ARG A 342 22.46 -7.50 4.62
C ARG A 342 21.84 -8.29 5.80
N ILE A 343 20.77 -9.04 5.55
CA ILE A 343 20.14 -9.90 6.57
C ILE A 343 20.11 -11.32 6.01
N GLY A 344 20.85 -12.24 6.64
CA GLY A 344 20.88 -13.67 6.25
C GLY A 344 22.01 -14.09 5.29
N GLY A 345 23.03 -13.26 5.07
CA GLY A 345 24.18 -13.62 4.23
C GLY A 345 23.98 -13.46 2.72
N GLU A 346 22.76 -13.15 2.27
CA GLU A 346 22.51 -12.65 0.91
C GLU A 346 22.64 -11.12 0.88
N GLU A 347 23.48 -10.62 -0.02
CA GLU A 347 23.58 -9.19 -0.31
C GLU A 347 22.38 -8.78 -1.17
N VAL A 348 21.43 -8.06 -0.57
CA VAL A 348 20.19 -7.73 -1.29
C VAL A 348 20.24 -6.33 -1.89
N PHE A 349 20.89 -5.31 -1.30
CA PHE A 349 21.08 -3.99 -1.96
C PHE A 349 22.26 -3.18 -1.39
N TYR A 350 22.90 -2.38 -2.25
CA TYR A 350 23.86 -1.32 -1.88
C TYR A 350 23.19 0.05 -2.02
N GLY A 351 22.85 0.69 -0.90
CA GLY A 351 22.56 2.13 -0.87
C GLY A 351 23.75 2.87 -0.27
N ASN A 352 24.09 4.05 -0.80
CA ASN A 352 25.04 4.95 -0.16
C ASN A 352 24.39 5.53 1.10
N ALA A 353 24.49 4.83 2.23
CA ALA A 353 24.00 5.33 3.51
C ALA A 353 24.77 6.61 3.87
N GLU A 354 24.05 7.69 4.22
CA GLU A 354 24.64 8.99 4.58
C GLU A 354 25.31 8.95 5.97
N SER A 355 25.05 7.92 6.79
CA SER A 355 25.71 7.69 8.08
C SER A 355 25.85 6.19 8.40
N PRO A 356 27.08 5.67 8.63
CA PRO A 356 27.31 4.27 8.98
C PRO A 356 26.74 3.86 10.34
N ASP A 357 26.45 4.81 11.24
CA ASP A 357 25.98 4.52 12.60
C ASP A 357 24.51 4.06 12.62
N THR A 358 23.65 4.63 11.76
CA THR A 358 22.23 4.28 11.67
C THR A 358 22.03 2.84 11.20
N ASP A 359 22.88 2.37 10.28
CA ASP A 359 22.84 0.99 9.78
C ASP A 359 23.11 -0.01 10.90
N LEU A 360 24.07 0.31 11.78
CA LEU A 360 24.46 -0.55 12.88
C LEU A 360 23.35 -0.69 13.93
N GLU A 361 22.66 0.42 14.26
CA GLU A 361 21.52 0.39 15.19
C GLU A 361 20.36 -0.44 14.65
N LEU A 362 20.04 -0.30 13.36
CA LEU A 362 18.96 -1.07 12.74
C LEU A 362 19.31 -2.56 12.69
N LEU A 363 20.54 -2.90 12.28
CA LEU A 363 21.02 -4.29 12.26
C LEU A 363 20.97 -4.92 13.65
N LYS A 364 21.36 -4.16 14.68
CA LYS A 364 21.24 -4.60 16.09
C LYS A 364 19.78 -4.85 16.45
N SER A 365 18.87 -3.95 16.08
CA SER A 365 17.45 -4.10 16.37
C SER A 365 16.82 -5.33 15.68
N VAL A 366 17.25 -5.64 14.44
CA VAL A 366 16.85 -6.87 13.73
C VAL A 366 17.40 -8.10 14.44
N ALA A 367 18.67 -8.08 14.87
CA ALA A 367 19.27 -9.18 15.63
C ALA A 367 18.52 -9.40 16.96
N ASP A 368 18.17 -8.34 17.68
CA ASP A 368 17.39 -8.41 18.91
C ASP A 368 16.00 -9.02 18.67
N ALA A 369 15.35 -8.69 17.55
CA ALA A 369 14.09 -9.28 17.14
C ALA A 369 14.21 -10.80 16.87
N GLN A 370 15.28 -11.21 16.18
CA GLN A 370 15.56 -12.62 15.93
C GLN A 370 15.81 -13.38 17.23
N VAL A 371 16.60 -12.80 18.14
CA VAL A 371 16.85 -13.38 19.47
C VAL A 371 15.55 -13.51 20.27
N ALA A 372 14.67 -12.52 20.22
CA ALA A 372 13.36 -12.59 20.88
C ALA A 372 12.50 -13.75 20.34
N ALA A 373 12.42 -13.91 19.01
CA ALA A 373 11.70 -15.03 18.38
C ALA A 373 12.32 -16.39 18.75
N LEU A 374 13.66 -16.49 18.76
CA LEU A 374 14.37 -17.71 19.16
C LEU A 374 14.12 -18.06 20.63
N ASN A 375 14.14 -17.07 21.52
CA ASN A 375 13.86 -17.28 22.94
C ASN A 375 12.40 -17.72 23.16
N ALA A 376 11.44 -17.14 22.42
CA ALA A 376 10.04 -17.55 22.49
C ALA A 376 9.85 -19.01 22.04
N LEU A 377 10.55 -19.45 20.98
CA LEU A 377 10.53 -20.87 20.59
C LEU A 377 11.22 -21.75 21.62
N ARG A 378 12.38 -21.34 22.14
CA ARG A 378 13.15 -22.12 23.11
C ARG A 378 12.42 -22.34 24.44
N LEU A 379 11.69 -21.36 24.92
CA LEU A 379 11.01 -21.44 26.21
C LEU A 379 9.76 -22.32 26.18
N ASN A 380 9.14 -22.48 25.02
CA ASN A 380 7.84 -23.13 24.91
C ASN A 380 7.88 -24.48 24.19
N LEU A 381 8.93 -24.77 23.43
CA LEU A 381 9.07 -26.06 22.75
C LEU A 381 9.71 -27.13 23.66
N PRO A 382 9.31 -28.41 23.55
CA PRO A 382 9.84 -29.50 24.36
C PRO A 382 11.34 -29.73 24.12
N GLU A 383 12.02 -30.35 25.08
CA GLU A 383 13.44 -30.65 24.98
C GLU A 383 13.78 -31.63 23.84
N GLY A 384 15.01 -31.58 23.33
CA GLY A 384 15.53 -32.51 22.30
C GLY A 384 15.44 -32.02 20.86
N ILE A 385 15.10 -30.74 20.64
CA ILE A 385 15.06 -30.13 19.31
C ILE A 385 16.44 -29.64 18.91
N ASP A 386 16.81 -29.88 17.65
CA ASP A 386 18.01 -29.28 17.07
C ASP A 386 17.83 -27.75 16.90
N TYR A 387 18.45 -27.00 17.80
CA TYR A 387 18.43 -25.53 17.80
C TYR A 387 19.04 -24.92 16.53
N VAL A 388 19.94 -25.62 15.83
CA VAL A 388 20.50 -25.13 14.56
C VAL A 388 19.40 -25.06 13.50
N VAL A 389 18.50 -26.05 13.47
CA VAL A 389 17.36 -26.07 12.55
C VAL A 389 16.36 -24.97 12.90
N ILE A 390 16.08 -24.75 14.19
CA ILE A 390 15.21 -23.65 14.64
C ILE A 390 15.79 -22.29 14.25
N HIS A 391 17.10 -22.10 14.41
CA HIS A 391 17.77 -20.87 13.98
C HIS A 391 17.60 -20.63 12.48
N SER A 392 17.76 -21.67 11.66
CA SER A 392 17.52 -21.59 10.22
C SER A 392 16.07 -21.23 9.88
N ILE A 393 15.08 -21.81 10.57
CA ILE A 393 13.66 -21.47 10.40
C ILE A 393 13.41 -19.98 10.69
N VAL A 394 13.91 -19.47 11.82
CA VAL A 394 13.74 -18.05 12.18
C VAL A 394 14.44 -17.15 11.17
N ALA A 395 15.69 -17.45 10.78
CA ALA A 395 16.41 -16.68 9.77
C ALA A 395 15.66 -16.62 8.43
N ASN A 396 15.14 -17.77 7.96
CA ASN A 396 14.35 -17.85 6.73
C ASN A 396 13.03 -17.08 6.83
N ALA A 397 12.37 -17.11 7.99
CA ALA A 397 11.15 -16.34 8.22
C ALA A 397 11.40 -14.83 8.16
N PHE A 398 12.49 -14.34 8.77
CA PHE A 398 12.89 -12.93 8.69
C PHE A 398 13.26 -12.51 7.26
N ALA A 399 14.01 -13.34 6.54
CA ALA A 399 14.36 -13.07 5.15
C ALA A 399 13.10 -13.00 4.26
N LEU A 400 12.15 -13.91 4.46
CA LEU A 400 10.87 -13.90 3.76
C LEU A 400 10.05 -12.66 4.09
N ALA A 401 9.90 -12.32 5.38
CA ALA A 401 9.17 -11.13 5.81
C ALA A 401 9.79 -9.83 5.26
N LEU A 402 11.12 -9.73 5.24
CA LEU A 402 11.80 -8.61 4.60
C LEU A 402 11.47 -8.52 3.11
N ARG A 403 11.58 -9.64 2.36
CA ARG A 403 11.22 -9.66 0.93
C ARG A 403 9.77 -9.29 0.68
N MET A 404 8.85 -9.78 1.52
CA MET A 404 7.43 -9.43 1.48
C MET A 404 7.23 -7.92 1.67
N SER A 405 7.91 -7.35 2.67
CA SER A 405 7.81 -5.93 3.03
C SER A 405 8.34 -4.99 1.92
N LEU A 406 9.27 -5.48 1.10
CA LEU A 406 9.82 -4.71 -0.03
C LEU A 406 8.91 -4.68 -1.26
N GLN A 407 7.87 -5.52 -1.35
CA GLN A 407 6.98 -5.54 -2.52
C GLN A 407 5.98 -4.36 -2.51
N HIS A 408 5.53 -4.00 -3.71
CA HIS A 408 4.45 -3.01 -3.88
C HIS A 408 3.07 -3.59 -3.57
N CYS A 409 2.86 -4.89 -3.80
CA CYS A 409 1.67 -5.58 -3.32
C CYS A 409 1.76 -5.80 -1.82
N ARG A 410 0.62 -5.91 -1.16
CA ARG A 410 0.57 -6.30 0.24
C ARG A 410 0.58 -7.82 0.31
N LEU A 411 1.58 -8.39 0.96
CA LEU A 411 1.64 -9.82 1.28
C LEU A 411 1.38 -9.99 2.78
N GLN A 412 0.54 -10.93 3.16
CA GLN A 412 0.20 -11.19 4.56
C GLN A 412 0.02 -12.67 4.83
N VAL A 413 0.50 -13.10 5.98
CA VAL A 413 0.18 -14.41 6.54
C VAL A 413 -1.26 -14.36 7.05
N VAL A 414 -2.09 -15.29 6.57
CA VAL A 414 -3.52 -15.38 6.89
C VAL A 414 -3.84 -16.72 7.52
N TYR A 415 -4.86 -16.77 8.35
CA TYR A 415 -5.37 -18.01 8.90
C TYR A 415 -6.87 -17.85 9.17
N PRO A 416 -7.66 -18.92 8.99
CA PRO A 416 -9.11 -18.88 9.21
C PRO A 416 -9.44 -18.77 10.69
N LYS A 417 -10.72 -18.56 11.00
CA LYS A 417 -11.23 -18.71 12.36
C LYS A 417 -11.54 -20.17 12.65
N ILE A 418 -11.40 -20.58 13.92
CA ILE A 418 -11.96 -21.86 14.38
C ILE A 418 -13.48 -21.82 14.21
N GLY A 419 -14.07 -22.88 13.65
CA GLY A 419 -15.47 -22.98 13.27
C GLY A 419 -15.80 -22.39 11.90
N GLU A 420 -14.83 -21.84 11.15
CA GLU A 420 -15.07 -21.33 9.80
C GLU A 420 -15.55 -22.47 8.88
N HIS A 421 -16.55 -22.18 8.05
CA HIS A 421 -17.12 -23.17 7.14
C HIS A 421 -16.09 -23.59 6.09
N PHE A 422 -16.05 -24.89 5.81
CA PHE A 422 -15.22 -25.49 4.78
C PHE A 422 -16.10 -26.26 3.80
N GLU A 423 -15.91 -25.98 2.51
CA GLU A 423 -16.57 -26.65 1.41
C GLU A 423 -15.54 -26.96 0.33
N PHE A 424 -15.39 -28.25 0.02
CA PHE A 424 -14.39 -28.75 -0.90
C PHE A 424 -14.60 -28.19 -2.32
N GLY A 425 -13.60 -27.45 -2.83
CA GLY A 425 -13.63 -26.83 -4.15
C GLY A 425 -14.14 -25.39 -4.16
N GLU A 426 -14.88 -24.95 -3.14
CA GLU A 426 -15.31 -23.56 -3.01
C GLU A 426 -14.36 -22.74 -2.13
N THR A 427 -13.92 -23.30 -1.00
CA THR A 427 -13.01 -22.60 -0.07
C THR A 427 -11.54 -22.75 -0.48
N ASN A 428 -11.16 -22.11 -1.58
CA ASN A 428 -9.81 -22.19 -2.17
C ASN A 428 -8.67 -21.70 -1.25
N HIS A 429 -8.97 -20.92 -0.21
CA HIS A 429 -7.99 -20.45 0.78
C HIS A 429 -7.68 -21.48 1.87
N LEU A 430 -8.36 -22.63 1.86
CA LEU A 430 -8.22 -23.71 2.85
C LEU A 430 -7.80 -25.02 2.18
N THR A 431 -7.03 -25.83 2.88
CA THR A 431 -6.66 -27.19 2.48
C THR A 431 -6.74 -28.09 3.69
N SER A 432 -7.47 -29.21 3.59
CA SER A 432 -7.60 -30.16 4.67
C SER A 432 -6.34 -31.03 4.83
N ILE A 433 -6.03 -31.43 6.06
CA ILE A 433 -5.01 -32.46 6.32
C ILE A 433 -5.54 -33.85 5.95
N PRO A 434 -4.66 -34.85 5.71
CA PRO A 434 -5.07 -36.22 5.36
C PRO A 434 -6.08 -36.89 6.29
N ALA A 435 -6.07 -36.52 7.58
CA ALA A 435 -7.04 -37.03 8.55
C ALA A 435 -8.49 -36.53 8.33
N GLY A 436 -8.69 -35.54 7.46
CA GLY A 436 -10.00 -34.97 7.10
C GLY A 436 -10.22 -34.82 5.59
N GLU A 437 -9.40 -35.47 4.74
CA GLU A 437 -9.49 -35.36 3.27
C GLU A 437 -10.82 -35.87 2.69
N HIS A 438 -11.55 -36.72 3.42
CA HIS A 438 -12.83 -37.28 2.98
C HIS A 438 -14.05 -36.45 3.38
N ILE A 439 -13.85 -35.27 3.98
CA ILE A 439 -14.94 -34.40 4.41
C ILE A 439 -15.15 -33.35 3.32
N GLU A 440 -16.25 -33.48 2.57
CA GLU A 440 -16.63 -32.50 1.54
C GLU A 440 -17.07 -31.18 2.19
N ASN A 441 -17.91 -31.27 3.23
CA ASN A 441 -18.46 -30.12 3.95
C ASN A 441 -18.24 -30.26 5.46
N GLY A 442 -17.76 -29.19 6.09
CA GLY A 442 -17.48 -29.19 7.52
C GLY A 442 -17.13 -27.82 8.08
N GLN A 443 -16.44 -27.83 9.21
CA GLN A 443 -15.94 -26.63 9.87
C GLN A 443 -14.47 -26.80 10.26
N VAL A 444 -13.72 -25.70 10.31
CA VAL A 444 -12.33 -25.70 10.76
C VAL A 444 -12.26 -26.04 12.25
N GLY A 445 -11.75 -27.23 12.57
CA GLY A 445 -11.54 -27.68 13.95
C GLY A 445 -10.26 -27.11 14.57
N PHE A 446 -9.16 -27.15 13.81
CA PHE A 446 -7.90 -26.50 14.19
C PHE A 446 -7.05 -26.14 12.98
N ILE A 447 -6.09 -25.24 13.18
CA ILE A 447 -5.19 -24.73 12.14
C ILE A 447 -3.81 -25.34 12.35
N VAL A 448 -3.23 -25.93 11.31
CA VAL A 448 -1.89 -26.52 11.34
C VAL A 448 -0.86 -25.51 10.84
N ASN A 449 -1.10 -24.97 9.65
CA ASN A 449 -0.23 -23.98 9.03
C ASN A 449 -1.09 -22.81 8.52
N PRO A 450 -0.65 -21.56 8.72
CA PRO A 450 -1.31 -20.43 8.10
C PRO A 450 -1.09 -20.45 6.57
N GLY A 451 -1.93 -19.74 5.85
CA GLY A 451 -1.78 -19.44 4.44
C GLY A 451 -0.99 -18.16 4.18
N LEU A 452 -0.73 -17.89 2.90
CA LEU A 452 -0.12 -16.66 2.40
C LEU A 452 -1.07 -16.04 1.37
N ALA A 453 -1.49 -14.81 1.63
CA ALA A 453 -2.34 -14.06 0.73
C ALA A 453 -1.64 -12.79 0.24
N LYS A 454 -2.04 -12.35 -0.95
CA LYS A 454 -1.61 -11.14 -1.62
C LYS A 454 -2.82 -10.23 -1.82
N TRP A 455 -2.62 -8.93 -1.67
CA TRP A 455 -3.59 -7.90 -2.02
C TRP A 455 -2.97 -6.95 -3.04
N GLY A 456 -3.73 -6.71 -4.10
CA GLY A 456 -3.32 -5.89 -5.23
C GLY A 456 -2.34 -6.57 -6.19
N ASP A 457 -2.11 -5.90 -7.32
CA ASP A 457 -1.21 -6.36 -8.38
C ASP A 457 0.26 -6.09 -8.06
N SER A 458 1.18 -6.54 -8.92
CA SER A 458 2.63 -6.31 -8.76
C SER A 458 3.05 -4.83 -8.78
N ARG A 459 2.13 -3.93 -9.16
CA ARG A 459 2.33 -2.48 -9.19
C ARG A 459 1.71 -1.78 -7.98
N GLY A 460 1.16 -2.53 -7.03
CA GLY A 460 0.46 -1.98 -5.85
C GLY A 460 -0.89 -1.34 -6.18
N LYS A 461 -1.50 -1.68 -7.31
CA LYS A 461 -2.88 -1.28 -7.66
C LYS A 461 -3.85 -2.36 -7.19
N LEU A 462 -5.15 -2.07 -7.19
CA LEU A 462 -6.21 -3.03 -6.87
C LEU A 462 -6.07 -3.68 -5.48
N LEU A 463 -5.65 -2.92 -4.46
CA LEU A 463 -5.44 -3.42 -3.09
C LEU A 463 -6.71 -4.02 -2.43
N GLY A 464 -7.89 -3.81 -3.02
CA GLY A 464 -9.13 -4.47 -2.60
C GLY A 464 -9.27 -5.92 -3.09
N GLU A 465 -8.49 -6.36 -4.08
CA GLU A 465 -8.51 -7.72 -4.61
C GLU A 465 -7.54 -8.62 -3.83
N ARG A 466 -8.07 -9.71 -3.28
CA ARG A 466 -7.31 -10.73 -2.57
C ARG A 466 -7.00 -11.91 -3.49
N LEU A 467 -5.76 -12.37 -3.46
CA LEU A 467 -5.29 -13.59 -4.11
C LEU A 467 -4.59 -14.48 -3.08
N ASP A 468 -5.11 -15.68 -2.85
CA ASP A 468 -4.47 -16.67 -1.96
C ASP A 468 -3.35 -17.39 -2.72
N LEU A 469 -2.10 -17.13 -2.34
CA LEU A 469 -0.91 -17.75 -2.95
C LEU A 469 -0.63 -19.14 -2.39
N VAL A 470 -0.87 -19.30 -1.08
CA VAL A 470 -0.76 -20.58 -0.37
C VAL A 470 -1.97 -20.71 0.54
N PRO A 471 -2.80 -21.76 0.39
CA PRO A 471 -3.93 -21.99 1.27
C PRO A 471 -3.47 -22.37 2.69
N SER A 472 -4.31 -22.08 3.69
CA SER A 472 -4.09 -22.49 5.07
C SER A 472 -4.32 -24.00 5.20
N LEU A 473 -3.44 -24.70 5.92
CA LEU A 473 -3.59 -26.12 6.20
C LEU A 473 -4.37 -26.31 7.50
N VAL A 474 -5.53 -26.95 7.42
CA VAL A 474 -6.50 -27.07 8.52
C VAL A 474 -6.97 -28.50 8.74
N TYR A 475 -7.42 -28.80 9.96
CA TYR A 475 -8.24 -29.98 10.23
C TYR A 475 -9.71 -29.60 10.12
N ILE A 476 -10.45 -30.39 9.35
CA ILE A 476 -11.88 -30.21 9.16
C ILE A 476 -12.61 -31.21 10.05
N GLU A 477 -13.54 -30.68 10.84
CA GLU A 477 -14.52 -31.47 11.56
C GLU A 477 -15.73 -31.66 10.68
N LYS A 478 -16.18 -32.90 10.56
CA LYS A 478 -17.47 -33.18 9.96
C LYS A 478 -18.46 -32.41 10.82
N GLY A 479 -19.15 -31.44 10.23
CA GLY A 479 -20.20 -30.72 10.94
C GLY A 479 -21.09 -31.80 11.52
N GLY A 480 -21.15 -31.89 12.85
CA GLY A 480 -22.23 -32.64 13.46
C GLY A 480 -23.46 -32.05 12.81
N GLU A 481 -24.25 -32.88 12.13
CA GLU A 481 -25.64 -32.54 11.84
C GLU A 481 -26.10 -31.97 13.18
N SER A 482 -26.27 -30.66 13.25
CA SER A 482 -26.54 -29.97 14.49
C SER A 482 -27.81 -30.64 14.97
N GLU A 483 -27.66 -31.61 15.87
CA GLU A 483 -28.69 -32.58 16.23
C GLU A 483 -29.88 -31.70 16.52
N GLY A 484 -30.87 -31.78 15.63
CA GLY A 484 -31.85 -30.72 15.42
C GLY A 484 -32.20 -30.15 16.76
N MET A 485 -31.71 -28.93 17.03
CA MET A 485 -32.03 -28.23 18.25
C MET A 485 -33.51 -27.93 18.05
N GLU A 486 -34.34 -28.90 18.45
CA GLU A 486 -35.78 -28.83 18.49
C GLU A 486 -36.03 -27.55 19.27
N THR A 487 -36.35 -26.49 18.54
CA THR A 487 -36.79 -25.25 19.14
C THR A 487 -37.91 -25.65 20.10
N PRO A 488 -37.75 -25.45 21.42
CA PRO A 488 -38.74 -25.93 22.38
C PRO A 488 -40.09 -25.36 21.95
N SER A 489 -40.99 -26.26 21.59
CA SER A 489 -42.36 -25.93 21.22
C SER A 489 -42.97 -25.19 22.41
N THR A 490 -43.12 -23.89 22.24
CA THR A 490 -43.74 -23.02 23.24
C THR A 490 -45.20 -23.45 23.30
N THR A 491 -45.54 -24.16 24.37
CA THR A 491 -46.93 -24.54 24.70
C THR A 491 -47.52 -23.54 25.67
#